data_AF-A0A1X0QFZ7-F1
#
_entry.id   AF-A0A1X0QFZ7-F1
#
_cell.length_a   1.000
_cell.length_b   1.000
_cell.length_c   1.000
_cell.angle_alpha   90.00
_cell.angle_beta   90.00
_cell.angle_gamma   90.00
#
_symmetry.space_group_name_H-M   'P 1'
#
loop_
_entity.id
_entity.type
_entity.pdbx_description
1 polymer ?
#
loop_
_entity_poly.entity_id
_entity_poly.type
_entity_poly.pdbx_seq_one_letter_code
_entity_poly.pdbx_strand_id
1 'polypeptide(L)'
;MKMELYRKDFKLRLKAPKPKKSSKTISILRFNYSKLFPRKISNLVIQFRFTPSTIIYKNIDLPEILIRNARSHKTFGLIEKQIHSFNRDENYLLDFTPIPFADLTIKYSRQNLLNQEYEDSENEVKNINILDEDLPHKNKVCLCGFCNDLFNALRYVLLSTVPFSKIYVSTKTILNGSEKLLYQYSDIVKNISLIDNVIEECKVFFYRIYNNPFYYIFVPEVDLNLYKTYSDIVRFPISLNVIKSKLEGEFIIDNMIIPDQFYKSFDSFYYDIERVYLNCKLFNGKNSEIYKLAIQMEKEVQEFKRGVLNKLVTKDTKTILNEIFEESNKNDLDIEINYDSIRTWNDLDDVMNNLKKTHSRHSNNGKMLNECFISVKKMIFRYFSVYKGRLYKIFD
;
A
#
# COMPACT_ATOMS: atom_id res chain seq x y z
N MET A 1 -48.64 -1.10 -26.76
CA MET A 1 -49.31 -1.16 -25.44
C MET A 1 -48.26 -1.45 -24.38
N LYS A 2 -48.19 -0.59 -23.36
CA LYS A 2 -47.17 -0.57 -22.29
C LYS A 2 -47.65 -1.38 -21.09
N MET A 3 -46.78 -2.30 -20.62
CA MET A 3 -46.68 -2.90 -19.27
C MET A 3 -47.92 -3.66 -18.75
N GLU A 4 -47.81 -4.77 -18.00
CA GLU A 4 -47.56 -4.78 -16.56
C GLU A 4 -46.93 -6.11 -16.06
N LEU A 5 -46.19 -5.97 -14.96
CA LEU A 5 -45.34 -6.92 -14.25
C LEU A 5 -46.01 -8.24 -13.82
N TYR A 6 -45.19 -9.30 -13.72
CA TYR A 6 -45.42 -10.34 -12.72
C TYR A 6 -45.00 -9.93 -11.30
N ARG A 7 -45.69 -10.52 -10.30
CA ARG A 7 -45.07 -11.16 -9.13
C ARG A 7 -45.91 -12.37 -8.70
N LYS A 8 -45.36 -13.59 -8.82
CA LYS A 8 -45.61 -14.68 -7.87
C LYS A 8 -44.27 -14.98 -7.22
N ASP A 9 -44.23 -14.89 -5.90
CA ASP A 9 -43.01 -15.00 -5.11
C ASP A 9 -42.34 -16.37 -5.28
N PHE A 10 -41.03 -16.38 -5.56
CA PHE A 10 -40.21 -17.57 -5.41
C PHE A 10 -39.59 -17.55 -4.01
N LYS A 11 -40.04 -18.45 -3.13
CA LYS A 11 -39.34 -18.75 -1.87
C LYS A 11 -38.18 -19.71 -2.16
N LEU A 12 -36.96 -19.20 -2.16
CA LEU A 12 -35.75 -20.03 -2.19
C LEU A 12 -35.39 -20.41 -0.74
N ARG A 13 -35.67 -21.65 -0.33
CA ARG A 13 -35.12 -22.21 0.92
C ARG A 13 -33.70 -22.70 0.67
N LEU A 14 -32.72 -21.87 1.01
CA LEU A 14 -31.32 -22.30 1.09
C LEU A 14 -31.14 -23.15 2.36
N LYS A 15 -30.70 -24.40 2.22
CA LYS A 15 -30.17 -25.15 3.38
C LYS A 15 -28.85 -24.49 3.77
N ALA A 16 -28.87 -23.71 4.86
CA ALA A 16 -27.63 -23.21 5.44
C ALA A 16 -26.75 -24.43 5.81
N PRO A 17 -25.49 -24.50 5.37
CA PRO A 17 -24.57 -25.47 5.94
C PRO A 17 -24.48 -25.19 7.45
N LYS A 18 -24.59 -26.24 8.28
CA LYS A 18 -24.36 -26.11 9.72
C LYS A 18 -23.00 -25.44 9.92
N PRO A 19 -22.88 -24.40 10.78
CA PRO A 19 -21.64 -23.67 10.94
C PRO A 19 -20.56 -24.63 11.41
N LYS A 20 -19.64 -24.99 10.51
CA LYS A 20 -18.36 -25.55 10.92
C LYS A 20 -17.57 -24.40 11.52
N LYS A 21 -17.10 -24.58 12.75
CA LYS A 21 -16.28 -23.60 13.47
C LYS A 21 -15.14 -23.10 12.57
N SER A 22 -14.90 -21.79 12.68
CA SER A 22 -13.77 -21.04 12.14
C SER A 22 -13.50 -21.18 10.64
N SER A 23 -13.91 -20.17 9.86
CA SER A 23 -13.09 -19.74 8.73
C SER A 23 -13.41 -18.30 8.34
N LYS A 24 -12.35 -17.48 8.34
CA LYS A 24 -12.29 -16.23 7.59
C LYS A 24 -12.37 -16.58 6.11
N THR A 25 -13.50 -16.37 5.46
CA THR A 25 -13.62 -16.57 4.01
C THR A 25 -14.58 -15.55 3.40
N ILE A 26 -14.07 -14.81 2.41
CA ILE A 26 -14.79 -13.82 1.60
C ILE A 26 -15.88 -14.56 0.80
N SER A 27 -17.15 -14.16 0.95
CA SER A 27 -18.27 -14.66 0.16
C SER A 27 -18.87 -13.53 -0.67
N ILE A 28 -18.57 -13.44 -1.97
CA ILE A 28 -19.27 -12.51 -2.86
C ILE A 28 -20.50 -13.24 -3.41
N LEU A 29 -21.69 -12.80 -3.04
CA LEU A 29 -22.95 -13.27 -3.60
C LEU A 29 -23.47 -12.22 -4.59
N ARG A 30 -23.27 -12.49 -5.88
CA ARG A 30 -23.86 -11.72 -6.98
C ARG A 30 -25.08 -12.44 -7.53
N PHE A 31 -26.25 -11.82 -7.42
CA PHE A 31 -27.46 -12.28 -8.09
C PHE A 31 -27.70 -11.38 -9.30
N ASN A 32 -27.24 -11.80 -10.48
CA ASN A 32 -27.53 -11.13 -11.74
C ASN A 32 -28.56 -11.93 -12.54
N TYR A 33 -29.84 -11.64 -12.33
CA TYR A 33 -30.91 -12.10 -13.21
C TYR A 33 -31.20 -11.03 -14.26
N SER A 34 -30.53 -11.08 -15.41
CA SER A 34 -30.78 -10.16 -16.53
C SER A 34 -31.59 -10.76 -17.68
N LYS A 35 -32.00 -12.05 -17.59
CA LYS A 35 -32.91 -12.66 -18.55
C LYS A 35 -34.32 -12.77 -17.99
N LEU A 36 -35.24 -12.04 -18.63
CA LEU A 36 -36.68 -12.30 -18.56
C LEU A 36 -36.89 -13.74 -19.02
N PHE A 37 -37.34 -14.63 -18.14
CA PHE A 37 -37.78 -15.95 -18.56
C PHE A 37 -39.27 -15.88 -18.92
N PRO A 38 -39.63 -15.91 -20.23
CA PRO A 38 -41.01 -16.11 -20.60
C PRO A 38 -41.41 -17.54 -20.24
N ARG A 39 -42.50 -17.71 -19.48
CA ARG A 39 -43.18 -19.01 -19.36
C ARG A 39 -44.53 -18.90 -20.06
N LYS A 40 -44.81 -19.89 -20.91
CA LYS A 40 -46.10 -20.05 -21.58
C LYS A 40 -46.96 -20.99 -20.73
N ILE A 41 -48.10 -20.51 -20.25
CA ILE A 41 -49.10 -21.32 -19.55
C ILE A 41 -50.35 -21.24 -20.42
N SER A 42 -50.65 -22.30 -21.18
CA SER A 42 -51.67 -22.28 -22.23
C SER A 42 -51.43 -21.15 -23.27
N ASN A 43 -52.43 -20.30 -23.56
CA ASN A 43 -52.37 -19.23 -24.56
C ASN A 43 -51.76 -17.91 -24.07
N LEU A 44 -51.22 -17.85 -22.84
CA LEU A 44 -50.61 -16.64 -22.27
C LEU A 44 -49.11 -16.84 -21.97
N VAL A 45 -48.31 -15.82 -22.32
CA VAL A 45 -46.89 -15.69 -21.97
C VAL A 45 -46.75 -14.53 -21.01
N ILE A 46 -46.09 -14.73 -19.89
CA ILE A 46 -45.83 -13.67 -18.93
C ILE A 46 -44.28 -13.55 -18.74
N GLN A 47 -43.73 -12.34 -18.51
CA GLN A 47 -42.26 -12.07 -18.37
C GLN A 47 -41.82 -11.36 -17.05
N PHE A 48 -40.90 -11.95 -16.27
CA PHE A 48 -40.42 -11.43 -14.96
C PHE A 48 -39.15 -10.57 -15.10
N ARG A 49 -39.11 -9.41 -14.45
CA ARG A 49 -37.91 -8.54 -14.38
C ARG A 49 -37.35 -8.56 -12.96
N PHE A 50 -36.06 -8.87 -12.81
CA PHE A 50 -35.33 -8.74 -11.55
C PHE A 50 -34.23 -7.68 -11.73
N THR A 51 -34.07 -6.80 -10.76
CA THR A 51 -32.93 -5.88 -10.69
C THR A 51 -31.72 -6.64 -10.13
N PRO A 52 -30.56 -6.58 -10.80
CA PRO A 52 -29.34 -7.17 -10.27
C PRO A 52 -28.92 -6.46 -8.97
N SER A 53 -28.51 -7.22 -7.96
CA SER A 53 -27.94 -6.67 -6.72
C SER A 53 -26.68 -7.47 -6.38
N THR A 54 -25.58 -6.74 -6.19
CA THR A 54 -24.27 -7.29 -5.84
C THR A 54 -24.00 -7.06 -4.36
N ILE A 55 -23.81 -8.14 -3.60
CA ILE A 55 -23.29 -8.06 -2.22
C ILE A 55 -21.77 -8.33 -2.28
N ILE A 56 -20.95 -7.29 -2.06
CA ILE A 56 -19.48 -7.40 -1.98
C ILE A 56 -19.07 -7.59 -0.52
N TYR A 57 -18.41 -8.70 -0.22
CA TYR A 57 -17.93 -9.03 1.13
C TYR A 57 -16.40 -8.98 1.16
N LYS A 58 -15.79 -7.80 1.36
CA LYS A 58 -14.38 -7.72 1.79
C LYS A 58 -14.33 -7.88 3.31
N ASN A 59 -13.65 -8.92 3.79
CA ASN A 59 -13.72 -9.39 5.19
C ASN A 59 -12.83 -8.61 6.17
N ILE A 60 -12.14 -7.57 5.72
CA ILE A 60 -11.17 -6.82 6.50
C ILE A 60 -11.55 -5.36 6.34
N ASP A 61 -12.21 -4.82 7.35
CA ASP A 61 -12.44 -3.39 7.49
C ASP A 61 -11.14 -2.78 8.02
N LEU A 62 -10.22 -2.51 7.08
CA LEU A 62 -8.88 -2.06 7.42
C LEU A 62 -8.88 -0.74 8.22
N PRO A 63 -9.73 0.26 7.91
CA PRO A 63 -9.92 1.42 8.78
C PRO A 63 -10.26 1.05 10.22
N GLU A 64 -11.25 0.18 10.44
CA GLU A 64 -11.64 -0.24 11.79
C GLU A 64 -10.51 -0.98 12.53
N ILE A 65 -9.75 -1.83 11.84
CA ILE A 65 -8.59 -2.53 12.43
C ILE A 65 -7.50 -1.55 12.84
N LEU A 66 -7.21 -0.55 12.01
CA LEU A 66 -6.20 0.48 12.28
C LEU A 66 -6.64 1.40 13.44
N ILE A 67 -7.90 1.82 13.47
CA ILE A 67 -8.45 2.60 14.59
C ILE A 67 -8.44 1.78 15.88
N ARG A 68 -8.79 0.49 15.83
CA ARG A 68 -8.75 -0.40 17.00
C ARG A 68 -7.32 -0.60 17.50
N ASN A 69 -6.35 -0.71 16.60
CA ASN A 69 -4.93 -0.74 16.97
C ASN A 69 -4.56 0.53 17.75
N ALA A 70 -4.91 1.71 17.24
CA ALA A 70 -4.65 2.98 17.92
C ALA A 70 -5.32 3.05 19.31
N ARG A 71 -6.60 2.70 19.41
CA ARG A 71 -7.38 2.70 20.65
C ARG A 71 -6.85 1.76 21.73
N SER A 72 -6.09 0.74 21.36
CA SER A 72 -5.50 -0.20 22.32
C SER A 72 -4.38 0.41 23.18
N HIS A 73 -3.85 1.58 22.79
CA HIS A 73 -2.78 2.24 23.52
C HIS A 73 -3.30 3.05 24.71
N LYS A 74 -2.64 2.91 25.87
CA LYS A 74 -3.05 3.55 27.14
C LYS A 74 -3.15 5.08 27.08
N THR A 75 -2.43 5.71 26.17
CA THR A 75 -2.37 7.18 25.99
C THR A 75 -3.25 7.66 24.84
N PHE A 76 -4.03 6.78 24.20
CA PHE A 76 -4.90 7.13 23.07
C PHE A 76 -5.78 8.35 23.38
N GLY A 77 -6.42 8.39 24.56
CA GLY A 77 -7.25 9.54 24.93
C GLY A 77 -6.48 10.87 25.05
N LEU A 78 -5.18 10.85 25.35
CA LEU A 78 -4.33 12.06 25.35
C LEU A 78 -3.93 12.45 23.92
N ILE A 79 -3.63 11.47 23.07
CA ILE A 79 -3.35 11.67 21.64
C ILE A 79 -4.57 12.29 20.96
N GLU A 80 -5.77 11.76 21.21
CA GLU A 80 -7.03 12.27 20.67
C GLU A 80 -7.30 13.71 21.12
N LYS A 81 -7.11 14.01 22.42
CA LYS A 81 -7.23 15.36 22.95
C LYS A 81 -6.25 16.34 22.32
N GLN A 82 -5.02 15.92 22.08
CA GLN A 82 -4.00 16.74 21.41
C GLN A 82 -4.46 17.10 19.98
N ILE A 83 -5.01 16.14 19.24
CA ILE A 83 -5.53 16.38 17.88
C ILE A 83 -6.71 17.36 17.92
N HIS A 84 -7.62 17.21 18.88
CA HIS A 84 -8.72 18.15 19.08
C HIS A 84 -8.27 19.56 19.45
N SER A 85 -7.13 19.72 20.12
CA SER A 85 -6.58 21.03 20.46
C SER A 85 -5.85 21.70 19.29
N PHE A 86 -5.93 21.16 18.07
CA PHE A 86 -5.35 21.80 16.89
C PHE A 86 -5.96 23.18 16.67
N ASN A 87 -5.13 24.21 16.84
CA ASN A 87 -5.45 25.59 16.46
C ASN A 87 -4.63 25.95 15.21
N ARG A 88 -5.31 26.32 14.13
CA ARG A 88 -4.67 26.65 12.85
C ARG A 88 -3.79 27.90 12.95
N ASP A 89 -4.20 28.87 13.75
CA ASP A 89 -3.51 30.16 13.87
C ASP A 89 -2.16 30.03 14.61
N GLU A 90 -2.02 29.02 15.46
CA GLU A 90 -0.79 28.73 16.20
C GLU A 90 0.16 27.77 15.45
N ASN A 91 -0.37 26.97 14.53
CA ASN A 91 0.35 25.85 13.89
C ASN A 91 0.62 26.10 12.38
N TYR A 92 1.15 27.27 12.06
CA TYR A 92 1.46 27.73 10.69
C TYR A 92 2.44 26.85 9.89
N LEU A 93 3.08 25.88 10.54
CA LEU A 93 4.02 24.95 9.92
C LEU A 93 3.34 23.78 9.20
N LEU A 94 2.03 23.58 9.40
CA LEU A 94 1.30 22.44 8.85
C LEU A 94 0.47 22.85 7.64
N ASP A 95 0.60 22.08 6.57
CA ASP A 95 -0.09 22.29 5.31
C ASP A 95 -1.39 21.46 5.19
N PHE A 96 -1.79 20.83 6.29
CA PHE A 96 -2.98 19.98 6.45
C PHE A 96 -3.67 20.28 7.79
N THR A 97 -4.93 19.86 7.90
CA THR A 97 -5.69 19.89 9.16
C THR A 97 -5.78 18.46 9.69
N PRO A 98 -5.23 18.14 10.87
CA PRO A 98 -5.35 16.80 11.44
C PRO A 98 -6.82 16.51 11.79
N ILE A 99 -7.29 15.31 11.50
CA ILE A 99 -8.66 14.87 11.79
C ILE A 99 -8.63 13.95 13.01
N PRO A 100 -9.45 14.21 14.05
CA PRO A 100 -9.60 13.30 15.20
C PRO A 100 -9.97 11.87 14.79
N PHE A 101 -9.53 10.86 15.54
CA PHE A 101 -9.84 9.46 15.22
C PHE A 101 -11.34 9.17 15.27
N ALA A 102 -12.08 9.83 16.14
CA ALA A 102 -13.54 9.76 16.18
C ALA A 102 -14.15 10.16 14.83
N ASP A 103 -13.71 11.28 14.27
CA ASP A 103 -14.19 11.80 12.98
C ASP A 103 -13.72 10.94 11.81
N LEU A 104 -12.50 10.39 11.87
CA LEU A 104 -12.02 9.40 10.89
C LEU A 104 -12.93 8.17 10.84
N THR A 105 -13.36 7.66 12.00
CA THR A 105 -14.24 6.49 12.10
C THR A 105 -15.60 6.76 11.43
N ILE A 106 -16.09 7.99 11.52
CA ILE A 106 -17.36 8.40 10.90
C ILE A 106 -17.17 8.60 9.40
N LYS A 107 -16.19 9.44 9.00
CA LYS A 107 -15.91 9.81 7.61
C LYS A 107 -15.64 8.58 6.76
N TYR A 108 -14.75 7.70 7.22
CA TYR A 108 -14.33 6.48 6.53
C TYR A 108 -15.04 5.23 7.06
N SER A 109 -16.27 5.39 7.56
CA SER A 109 -17.10 4.25 7.90
C SER A 109 -17.27 3.33 6.69
N ARG A 110 -17.41 2.02 6.95
CA ARG A 110 -17.65 1.03 5.89
C ARG A 110 -18.79 1.42 4.96
N GLN A 111 -19.87 2.00 5.50
CA GLN A 111 -21.00 2.45 4.71
C GLN A 111 -20.61 3.54 3.73
N ASN A 112 -19.84 4.54 4.16
CA ASN A 112 -19.41 5.64 3.30
C ASN A 112 -18.42 5.18 2.23
N LEU A 113 -17.50 4.27 2.58
CA LEU A 113 -16.59 3.65 1.61
C LEU A 113 -17.34 2.88 0.53
N LEU A 114 -18.34 2.08 0.93
CA LEU A 114 -19.18 1.34 -0.03
C LEU A 114 -19.98 2.30 -0.91
N ASN A 115 -20.60 3.33 -0.34
CA ASN A 115 -21.36 4.33 -1.10
C ASN A 115 -20.47 5.01 -2.16
N GLN A 116 -19.24 5.39 -1.79
CA GLN A 116 -18.28 5.97 -2.72
C GLN A 116 -17.92 4.99 -3.86
N GLU A 117 -17.64 3.73 -3.55
CA GLU A 117 -17.37 2.70 -4.57
C GLU A 117 -18.55 2.54 -5.54
N TYR A 118 -19.80 2.61 -5.04
CA TYR A 118 -20.99 2.58 -5.90
C TYR A 118 -21.08 3.81 -6.81
N GLU A 119 -20.91 5.01 -6.27
CA GLU A 119 -20.94 6.26 -7.06
C GLU A 119 -19.86 6.28 -8.14
N ASP A 120 -18.64 5.86 -7.80
CA ASP A 120 -17.54 5.75 -8.75
C ASP A 120 -17.88 4.79 -9.89
N SER A 121 -18.44 3.62 -9.56
CA SER A 121 -18.82 2.62 -10.55
C SER A 121 -19.94 3.09 -11.49
N GLU A 122 -20.90 3.88 -10.99
CA GLU A 122 -21.94 4.48 -11.83
C GLU A 122 -21.38 5.58 -12.74
N ASN A 123 -20.36 6.31 -12.29
CA ASN A 123 -19.72 7.37 -13.05
C ASN A 123 -18.74 6.82 -14.12
N GLU A 124 -17.99 5.76 -13.82
CA GLU A 124 -17.16 5.04 -14.81
C GLU A 124 -18.01 4.50 -15.98
N VAL A 125 -19.20 3.99 -15.70
CA VAL A 125 -20.14 3.51 -16.74
C VAL A 125 -20.68 4.65 -17.60
N LYS A 126 -20.73 5.89 -17.09
CA LYS A 126 -21.19 7.08 -17.82
C LYS A 126 -20.08 7.79 -18.60
N ASN A 127 -18.82 7.66 -18.17
CA ASN A 127 -17.67 8.41 -18.71
C ASN A 127 -16.63 7.50 -19.40
N ILE A 128 -17.05 6.73 -20.41
CA ILE A 128 -16.12 5.90 -21.22
C ILE A 128 -15.16 6.76 -22.10
N ASN A 129 -15.30 8.10 -22.14
CA ASN A 129 -14.57 8.95 -23.09
C ASN A 129 -13.65 10.04 -22.52
N ILE A 130 -13.33 10.07 -21.21
CA ILE A 130 -12.37 11.08 -20.70
C ILE A 130 -11.45 10.44 -19.66
N LEU A 131 -10.23 10.09 -20.09
CA LEU A 131 -9.08 9.82 -19.23
C LEU A 131 -8.47 11.18 -18.84
N ASP A 132 -9.04 11.84 -17.83
CA ASP A 132 -8.37 12.98 -17.18
C ASP A 132 -7.68 12.48 -15.90
N GLU A 133 -6.36 12.31 -15.98
CA GLU A 133 -5.48 11.86 -14.89
C GLU A 133 -5.28 12.91 -13.77
N ASP A 134 -5.93 14.08 -13.84
CA ASP A 134 -5.61 15.23 -12.98
C ASP A 134 -6.76 15.71 -12.04
N LEU A 135 -7.82 14.92 -11.83
CA LEU A 135 -8.86 15.28 -10.85
C LEU A 135 -8.37 15.04 -9.41
N PRO A 136 -8.28 16.08 -8.55
CA PRO A 136 -7.69 15.93 -7.23
C PRO A 136 -8.57 15.05 -6.35
N HIS A 137 -8.05 13.87 -5.98
CA HIS A 137 -8.62 12.92 -5.02
C HIS A 137 -8.85 13.49 -3.60
N LYS A 138 -8.76 14.80 -3.38
CA LYS A 138 -8.79 15.47 -2.07
C LYS A 138 -10.10 15.27 -1.29
N ASN A 139 -11.19 14.90 -1.94
CA ASN A 139 -12.50 14.74 -1.28
C ASN A 139 -13.09 13.31 -1.38
N LYS A 140 -12.35 12.34 -1.93
CA LYS A 140 -12.87 10.98 -2.14
C LYS A 140 -12.79 10.18 -0.84
N VAL A 141 -13.91 9.58 -0.41
CA VAL A 141 -13.92 8.66 0.73
C VAL A 141 -13.36 7.31 0.27
N CYS A 142 -12.04 7.14 0.39
CA CYS A 142 -11.33 5.91 0.04
C CYS A 142 -10.30 5.52 1.10
N LEU A 143 -9.78 4.30 1.01
CA LEU A 143 -8.77 3.79 1.94
C LEU A 143 -7.46 4.60 1.92
N CYS A 144 -7.06 5.10 0.74
CA CYS A 144 -5.92 6.00 0.61
C CYS A 144 -6.14 7.30 1.38
N GLY A 145 -7.32 7.92 1.22
CA GLY A 145 -7.73 9.11 1.98
C GLY A 145 -7.71 8.86 3.49
N PHE A 146 -8.25 7.72 3.95
CA PHE A 146 -8.21 7.33 5.36
C PHE A 146 -6.78 7.28 5.90
N CYS A 147 -5.88 6.59 5.19
CA CYS A 147 -4.50 6.43 5.66
C CYS A 147 -3.75 7.75 5.66
N ASN A 148 -3.98 8.61 4.66
CA ASN A 148 -3.42 9.95 4.63
C ASN A 148 -3.89 10.78 5.84
N ASP A 149 -5.19 10.81 6.14
CA ASP A 149 -5.72 11.59 7.25
C ASP A 149 -5.28 11.01 8.61
N LEU A 150 -5.22 9.68 8.76
CA LEU A 150 -4.69 8.99 9.94
C LEU A 150 -3.22 9.36 10.19
N PHE A 151 -2.38 9.28 9.16
CA PHE A 151 -0.96 9.59 9.30
C PHE A 151 -0.70 11.08 9.52
N ASN A 152 -1.51 11.96 8.93
CA ASN A 152 -1.47 13.39 9.22
C ASN A 152 -1.84 13.68 10.67
N ALA A 153 -2.85 13.03 11.23
CA ALA A 153 -3.21 13.15 12.64
C ALA A 153 -2.06 12.70 13.56
N LEU A 154 -1.46 11.53 13.27
CA LEU A 154 -0.30 11.03 14.04
C LEU A 154 0.94 11.92 13.88
N ARG A 155 1.21 12.41 12.66
CA ARG A 155 2.33 13.31 12.35
C ARG A 155 2.19 14.63 13.10
N TYR A 156 0.99 15.20 13.16
CA TYR A 156 0.73 16.39 13.95
C TYR A 156 1.11 16.18 15.42
N VAL A 157 0.73 15.04 16.01
CA VAL A 157 1.09 14.74 17.40
C VAL A 157 2.60 14.59 17.56
N LEU A 158 3.30 13.94 16.62
CA LEU A 158 4.77 13.84 16.67
C LEU A 158 5.46 15.22 16.54
N LEU A 159 4.88 16.15 15.78
CA LEU A 159 5.42 17.49 15.57
C LEU A 159 5.11 18.45 16.73
N SER A 160 3.95 18.30 17.37
CA SER A 160 3.49 19.21 18.43
C SER A 160 3.82 18.76 19.85
N THR A 161 4.43 17.58 20.02
CA THR A 161 4.80 17.04 21.34
C THR A 161 6.29 16.95 21.54
N VAL A 162 6.72 17.10 22.79
CA VAL A 162 8.15 16.96 23.16
C VAL A 162 8.63 15.54 22.78
N PRO A 163 9.74 15.42 22.04
CA PRO A 163 10.34 14.14 21.70
C PRO A 163 10.54 13.26 22.94
N PHE A 164 10.34 11.95 22.77
CA PHE A 164 10.47 10.94 23.84
C PHE A 164 9.43 11.02 24.98
N SER A 165 8.51 11.99 24.97
CA SER A 165 7.37 11.99 25.91
C SER A 165 6.53 10.71 25.76
N LYS A 166 5.75 10.36 26.79
CA LYS A 166 4.90 9.17 26.75
C LYS A 166 3.90 9.21 25.58
N ILE A 167 3.37 10.39 25.27
CA ILE A 167 2.49 10.62 24.11
C ILE A 167 3.27 10.34 22.82
N TYR A 168 4.43 10.97 22.66
CA TYR A 168 5.30 10.80 21.49
C TYR A 168 5.64 9.32 21.20
N VAL A 169 6.14 8.60 22.22
CA VAL A 169 6.50 7.18 22.09
C VAL A 169 5.28 6.31 21.76
N SER A 170 4.12 6.64 22.32
CA SER A 170 2.88 5.92 22.02
C SER A 170 2.41 6.17 20.59
N THR A 171 2.44 7.41 20.12
CA THR A 171 2.13 7.79 18.74
C THR A 171 3.04 7.07 17.75
N LYS A 172 4.35 7.02 18.02
CA LYS A 172 5.31 6.23 17.23
C LYS A 172 4.95 4.75 17.19
N THR A 173 4.48 4.21 18.31
CA THR A 173 4.08 2.79 18.39
C THR A 173 2.80 2.52 17.59
N ILE A 174 1.79 3.41 17.67
CA ILE A 174 0.56 3.34 16.86
C ILE A 174 0.91 3.41 15.36
N LEU A 175 1.80 4.33 14.99
CA LEU A 175 2.24 4.48 13.61
C LEU A 175 2.92 3.21 13.10
N ASN A 176 3.87 2.65 13.87
CA ASN A 176 4.53 1.39 13.54
C ASN A 176 3.54 0.22 13.41
N GLY A 177 2.57 0.14 14.33
CA GLY A 177 1.51 -0.87 14.30
C GLY A 177 0.64 -0.75 13.05
N SER A 178 0.30 0.49 12.68
CA SER A 178 -0.48 0.82 11.49
C SER A 178 0.25 0.44 10.20
N GLU A 179 1.52 0.83 10.06
CA GLU A 179 2.39 0.45 8.93
C GLU A 179 2.49 -1.07 8.76
N LYS A 180 2.62 -1.80 9.89
CA LYS A 180 2.67 -3.27 9.88
C LYS A 180 1.35 -3.90 9.44
N LEU A 181 0.23 -3.42 9.95
CA LEU A 181 -1.10 -3.92 9.57
C LEU A 181 -1.38 -3.66 8.09
N LEU A 182 -1.00 -2.50 7.58
CA LEU A 182 -1.09 -2.18 6.16
C LEU A 182 -0.25 -3.15 5.34
N TYR A 183 1.03 -3.36 5.68
CA TYR A 183 1.86 -4.36 5.03
C TYR A 183 1.18 -5.74 4.99
N GLN A 184 0.70 -6.23 6.15
CA GLN A 184 0.08 -7.54 6.27
C GLN A 184 -1.16 -7.71 5.37
N TYR A 185 -2.01 -6.70 5.31
CA TYR A 185 -3.31 -6.79 4.65
C TYR A 185 -3.36 -6.27 3.22
N SER A 186 -2.29 -5.66 2.75
CA SER A 186 -2.20 -5.25 1.36
C SER A 186 -1.99 -6.43 0.43
N ASP A 187 -2.68 -6.36 -0.70
CA ASP A 187 -2.50 -7.29 -1.80
C ASP A 187 -1.09 -7.14 -2.39
N ILE A 188 -0.50 -8.25 -2.78
CA ILE A 188 0.72 -8.27 -3.58
C ILE A 188 0.32 -7.90 -5.01
N VAL A 189 1.01 -6.93 -5.60
CA VAL A 189 0.78 -6.51 -6.99
C VAL A 189 0.82 -7.70 -7.92
N LYS A 190 -0.08 -7.75 -8.91
CA LYS A 190 -0.18 -8.90 -9.83
C LYS A 190 0.98 -8.96 -10.81
N ASN A 191 1.41 -7.81 -11.30
CA ASN A 191 2.49 -7.68 -12.29
C ASN A 191 3.54 -6.69 -11.77
N ILE A 192 4.78 -6.92 -12.15
CA ILE A 192 5.92 -6.04 -11.83
C ILE A 192 6.54 -5.56 -13.13
N SER A 193 6.90 -4.28 -13.19
CA SER A 193 7.61 -3.70 -14.31
C SER A 193 9.10 -3.97 -14.16
N LEU A 194 9.69 -4.78 -15.04
CA LEU A 194 11.12 -5.08 -15.03
C LEU A 194 11.92 -3.87 -15.52
N ILE A 195 13.11 -3.67 -14.95
CA ILE A 195 13.97 -2.53 -15.28
C ILE A 195 14.91 -2.79 -16.46
N ASP A 196 15.15 -4.04 -16.83
CA ASP A 196 16.27 -4.44 -17.71
C ASP A 196 16.29 -3.68 -19.04
N ASN A 197 15.13 -3.46 -19.65
CA ASN A 197 15.02 -2.76 -20.93
C ASN A 197 15.22 -1.24 -20.86
N VAL A 198 15.20 -0.67 -19.66
CA VAL A 198 15.25 0.79 -19.44
C VAL A 198 16.35 1.20 -18.47
N ILE A 199 17.23 0.28 -18.07
CA ILE A 199 18.22 0.53 -17.03
C ILE A 199 19.20 1.64 -17.41
N GLU A 200 19.62 1.68 -18.67
CA GLU A 200 20.53 2.74 -19.14
C GLU A 200 19.83 4.10 -19.19
N GLU A 201 18.57 4.19 -19.61
CA GLU A 201 17.80 5.43 -19.48
C GLU A 201 17.61 5.85 -18.01
N CYS A 202 17.39 4.89 -17.11
CA CYS A 202 17.29 5.14 -15.66
C CYS A 202 18.61 5.73 -15.11
N LYS A 203 19.75 5.17 -15.50
CA LYS A 203 21.08 5.67 -15.11
C LYS A 203 21.33 7.08 -15.66
N VAL A 204 21.08 7.29 -16.96
CA VAL A 204 21.26 8.61 -17.61
C VAL A 204 20.42 9.67 -16.91
N PHE A 205 19.13 9.37 -16.66
CA PHE A 205 18.25 10.27 -15.93
C PHE A 205 18.74 10.54 -14.50
N PHE A 206 19.10 9.47 -13.78
CA PHE A 206 19.60 9.59 -12.41
C PHE A 206 20.85 10.47 -12.35
N TYR A 207 21.85 10.25 -13.21
CA TYR A 207 23.07 11.06 -13.22
C TYR A 207 22.85 12.50 -13.65
N ARG A 208 21.83 12.77 -14.46
CA ARG A 208 21.41 14.14 -14.76
C ARG A 208 20.93 14.86 -13.49
N ILE A 209 20.12 14.20 -12.66
CA ILE A 209 19.65 14.77 -11.38
C ILE A 209 20.79 14.84 -10.37
N TYR A 210 21.56 13.76 -10.21
CA TYR A 210 22.65 13.66 -9.23
C TYR A 210 23.72 14.73 -9.42
N ASN A 211 24.09 15.03 -10.67
CA ASN A 211 25.11 16.02 -10.99
C ASN A 211 24.54 17.44 -11.16
N ASN A 212 23.23 17.65 -11.03
CA ASN A 212 22.64 18.97 -11.14
C ASN A 212 22.95 19.79 -9.87
N PRO A 213 23.66 20.93 -9.98
CA PRO A 213 23.98 21.76 -8.83
C PRO A 213 22.75 22.25 -8.05
N PHE A 214 21.58 22.34 -8.67
CA PHE A 214 20.34 22.72 -7.97
C PHE A 214 19.85 21.66 -6.97
N TYR A 215 20.26 20.40 -7.14
CA TYR A 215 19.83 19.27 -6.30
C TYR A 215 20.89 18.80 -5.31
N TYR A 216 21.97 19.57 -5.10
CA TYR A 216 23.06 19.21 -4.21
C TYR A 216 22.60 18.83 -2.79
N ILE A 217 21.54 19.46 -2.29
CA ILE A 217 20.98 19.23 -0.95
C ILE A 217 20.32 17.85 -0.80
N PHE A 218 19.92 17.22 -1.91
CA PHE A 218 19.35 15.87 -1.92
C PHE A 218 20.39 14.76 -2.08
N VAL A 219 21.66 15.13 -2.31
CA VAL A 219 22.77 14.19 -2.53
C VAL A 219 23.15 13.45 -1.26
N PRO A 220 23.54 14.12 -0.15
CA PRO A 220 23.89 13.43 1.09
C PRO A 220 22.65 12.96 1.87
N GLU A 221 22.85 11.98 2.76
CA GLU A 221 21.85 11.63 3.76
C GLU A 221 21.63 12.80 4.75
N VAL A 222 20.42 12.90 5.29
CA VAL A 222 20.10 13.88 6.34
C VAL A 222 20.84 13.52 7.63
N ASP A 223 21.55 14.49 8.21
CA ASP A 223 22.21 14.32 9.51
C ASP A 223 21.16 14.24 10.65
N LEU A 224 20.97 13.02 11.16
CA LEU A 224 20.02 12.74 12.24
C LEU A 224 20.47 13.32 13.59
N ASN A 225 21.75 13.68 13.76
CA ASN A 225 22.20 14.37 14.97
C ASN A 225 21.67 15.81 15.01
N LEU A 226 21.63 16.46 13.84
CA LEU A 226 21.09 17.81 13.67
C LEU A 226 19.56 17.78 13.63
N TYR A 227 18.97 16.80 12.93
CA TYR A 227 17.53 16.69 12.73
C TYR A 227 16.95 15.44 13.40
N LYS A 228 16.97 15.40 14.74
CA LYS A 228 16.60 14.23 15.54
C LYS A 228 15.19 13.69 15.30
N THR A 229 14.24 14.55 14.91
CA THR A 229 12.85 14.17 14.62
C THR A 229 12.63 13.71 13.18
N TYR A 230 13.63 13.83 12.31
CA TYR A 230 13.52 13.50 10.89
C TYR A 230 13.12 12.04 10.69
N SER A 231 13.79 11.09 11.35
CA SER A 231 13.49 9.65 11.22
C SER A 231 12.12 9.24 11.78
N ASP A 232 11.48 10.09 12.58
CA ASP A 232 10.16 9.83 13.11
C ASP A 232 9.05 10.32 12.18
N ILE A 233 9.32 11.37 11.40
CA ILE A 233 8.40 11.92 10.38
C ILE A 233 8.63 11.23 9.03
N VAL A 234 9.89 11.22 8.57
CA VAL A 234 10.34 10.56 7.35
C VAL A 234 10.72 9.11 7.69
N ARG A 235 9.77 8.22 7.42
CA ARG A 235 9.83 6.80 7.77
C ARG A 235 10.80 6.01 6.91
N PHE A 236 11.04 6.51 5.71
CA PHE A 236 11.85 5.88 4.66
C PHE A 236 12.85 6.91 4.11
N PRO A 237 13.85 7.31 4.91
CA PRO A 237 14.84 8.27 4.47
C PRO A 237 15.62 7.71 3.28
N ILE A 238 15.82 8.54 2.27
CA ILE A 238 16.62 8.21 1.08
C ILE A 238 17.27 9.46 0.53
N SER A 239 18.49 9.31 0.05
CA SER A 239 19.31 10.34 -0.58
C SER A 239 19.68 9.89 -1.99
N LEU A 240 20.16 10.81 -2.83
CA LEU A 240 20.68 10.41 -4.13
C LEU A 240 21.96 9.56 -4.00
N ASN A 241 22.78 9.73 -2.95
CA ASN A 241 23.93 8.84 -2.69
C ASN A 241 23.51 7.38 -2.44
N VAL A 242 22.42 7.15 -1.70
CA VAL A 242 21.89 5.79 -1.51
C VAL A 242 21.45 5.18 -2.84
N ILE A 243 20.76 5.95 -3.69
CA ILE A 243 20.30 5.48 -4.99
C ILE A 243 21.48 5.19 -5.92
N LYS A 244 22.51 6.04 -5.90
CA LYS A 244 23.78 5.80 -6.62
C LYS A 244 24.39 4.47 -6.20
N SER A 245 24.54 4.25 -4.90
CA SER A 245 25.09 3.00 -4.36
C SER A 245 24.28 1.77 -4.80
N LYS A 246 22.95 1.88 -4.87
CA LYS A 246 22.06 0.82 -5.36
C LYS A 246 22.21 0.57 -6.87
N LEU A 247 22.37 1.62 -7.67
CA LEU A 247 22.60 1.50 -9.12
C LEU A 247 23.97 0.90 -9.45
N GLU A 248 25.00 1.25 -8.69
CA GLU A 248 26.39 0.84 -8.92
C GLU A 248 26.76 -0.51 -8.28
N GLY A 249 25.86 -1.10 -7.48
CA GLY A 249 26.12 -2.39 -6.82
C GLY A 249 27.00 -2.29 -5.57
N GLU A 250 27.03 -1.12 -4.93
CA GLU A 250 27.78 -0.84 -3.70
C GLU A 250 26.88 -0.79 -2.46
N PHE A 251 25.59 -1.10 -2.62
CA PHE A 251 24.62 -0.98 -1.54
C PHE A 251 24.76 -2.11 -0.49
N ILE A 252 24.82 -1.72 0.79
CA ILE A 252 24.96 -2.62 1.92
C ILE A 252 23.63 -2.75 2.67
N ILE A 253 23.16 -3.98 2.86
CA ILE A 253 21.98 -4.31 3.68
C ILE A 253 22.40 -5.26 4.80
N ASP A 254 22.26 -4.81 6.05
CA ASP A 254 22.58 -5.60 7.25
C ASP A 254 23.99 -6.24 7.15
N ASN A 255 25.00 -5.41 6.87
CA ASN A 255 26.41 -5.78 6.68
C ASN A 255 26.70 -6.72 5.50
N MET A 256 25.76 -6.89 4.58
CA MET A 256 25.94 -7.66 3.35
C MET A 256 25.98 -6.71 2.16
N ILE A 257 27.10 -6.70 1.44
CA ILE A 257 27.16 -6.09 0.10
C ILE A 257 26.21 -6.89 -0.78
N ILE A 258 25.29 -6.22 -1.46
CA ILE A 258 24.50 -6.84 -2.51
C ILE A 258 25.32 -6.72 -3.79
N PRO A 259 26.04 -7.77 -4.22
CA PRO A 259 26.75 -7.71 -5.50
C PRO A 259 25.72 -7.53 -6.61
N ASP A 260 26.11 -6.80 -7.65
CA ASP A 260 25.32 -6.46 -8.84
C ASP A 260 24.28 -5.34 -8.66
N GLN A 261 23.72 -4.91 -9.79
CA GLN A 261 22.64 -3.93 -9.88
C GLN A 261 21.50 -4.28 -8.89
N PHE A 262 21.27 -3.42 -7.90
CA PHE A 262 20.27 -3.67 -6.85
C PHE A 262 18.85 -3.75 -7.43
N TYR A 263 18.47 -2.75 -8.24
CA TYR A 263 17.14 -2.63 -8.81
C TYR A 263 16.90 -3.70 -9.88
N LYS A 264 15.88 -4.55 -9.67
CA LYS A 264 15.39 -5.52 -10.65
C LYS A 264 14.05 -5.12 -11.26
N SER A 265 13.31 -4.23 -10.60
CA SER A 265 12.09 -3.61 -11.15
C SER A 265 12.24 -2.11 -11.30
N PHE A 266 11.59 -1.56 -12.34
CA PHE A 266 11.45 -0.13 -12.50
C PHE A 266 10.67 0.47 -11.33
N ASP A 267 9.67 -0.24 -10.82
CA ASP A 267 8.85 0.19 -9.69
C ASP A 267 9.69 0.46 -8.43
N SER A 268 10.69 -0.38 -8.15
CA SER A 268 11.60 -0.19 -7.01
C SER A 268 12.53 1.01 -7.18
N PHE A 269 13.09 1.20 -8.38
CA PHE A 269 13.94 2.34 -8.72
C PHE A 269 13.16 3.67 -8.67
N TYR A 270 12.03 3.71 -9.37
CA TYR A 270 11.19 4.90 -9.44
C TYR A 270 10.70 5.29 -8.04
N TYR A 271 10.31 4.31 -7.22
CA TYR A 271 9.89 4.57 -5.84
C TYR A 271 10.97 5.30 -5.04
N ASP A 272 12.21 4.83 -5.10
CA ASP A 272 13.33 5.44 -4.37
C ASP A 272 13.57 6.89 -4.81
N ILE A 273 13.56 7.17 -6.11
CA ILE A 273 13.68 8.54 -6.64
C ILE A 273 12.49 9.40 -6.20
N GLU A 274 11.27 8.87 -6.27
CA GLU A 274 10.05 9.55 -5.86
C GLU A 274 10.12 10.01 -4.40
N ARG A 275 10.67 9.15 -3.54
CA ARG A 275 10.79 9.43 -2.11
C ARG A 275 11.73 10.58 -1.80
N VAL A 276 12.75 10.84 -2.60
CA VAL A 276 13.68 11.97 -2.36
C VAL A 276 12.89 13.27 -2.21
N TYR A 277 12.05 13.59 -3.21
CA TYR A 277 11.28 14.82 -3.18
C TYR A 277 10.03 14.71 -2.29
N LEU A 278 9.40 13.54 -2.17
CA LEU A 278 8.23 13.39 -1.30
C LEU A 278 8.61 13.51 0.18
N ASN A 279 9.74 12.94 0.60
CA ASN A 279 10.25 13.10 1.96
C ASN A 279 10.63 14.56 2.25
N CYS A 280 11.21 15.26 1.26
CA CYS A 280 11.47 16.70 1.38
C CYS A 280 10.17 17.47 1.62
N LYS A 281 9.14 17.26 0.78
CA LYS A 281 7.84 17.91 0.93
C LYS A 281 7.12 17.51 2.22
N LEU A 282 7.33 16.28 2.68
CA LEU A 282 6.77 15.78 3.93
C LEU A 282 7.43 16.43 5.14
N PHE A 283 8.73 16.70 5.12
CA PHE A 283 9.41 17.26 6.29
C PHE A 283 9.38 18.79 6.31
N ASN A 284 9.51 19.43 5.16
CA ASN A 284 9.71 20.86 5.04
C ASN A 284 8.42 21.61 4.74
N GLY A 285 8.31 22.85 5.21
CA GLY A 285 7.16 23.72 4.91
C GLY A 285 7.12 24.18 3.45
N LYS A 286 5.92 24.36 2.90
CA LYS A 286 5.68 24.74 1.49
C LYS A 286 6.38 26.01 1.03
N ASN A 287 6.63 26.93 1.96
CA ASN A 287 7.26 28.22 1.67
C ASN A 287 8.81 28.15 1.64
N SER A 288 9.40 27.01 2.04
CA SER A 288 10.85 26.85 2.04
C SER A 288 11.41 26.66 0.62
N GLU A 289 12.63 27.14 0.38
CA GLU A 289 13.30 26.96 -0.91
C GLU A 289 13.54 25.48 -1.25
N ILE A 290 13.87 24.66 -0.25
CA ILE A 290 14.06 23.21 -0.45
C ILE A 290 12.75 22.51 -0.88
N TYR A 291 11.59 22.98 -0.42
CA TYR A 291 10.30 22.48 -0.87
C TYR A 291 10.07 22.82 -2.35
N LYS A 292 10.40 24.05 -2.78
CA LYS A 292 10.28 24.45 -4.20
C LYS A 292 11.18 23.61 -5.11
N LEU A 293 12.41 23.32 -4.67
CA LEU A 293 13.33 22.40 -5.38
C LEU A 293 12.72 21.00 -5.51
N ALA A 294 12.06 20.49 -4.46
CA ALA A 294 11.39 19.21 -4.50
C ALA A 294 10.21 19.18 -5.50
N ILE A 295 9.46 20.28 -5.66
CA ILE A 295 8.42 20.39 -6.71
C ILE A 295 9.06 20.32 -8.11
N GLN A 296 10.21 20.97 -8.31
CA GLN A 296 10.88 20.92 -9.60
C GLN A 296 11.37 19.51 -9.91
N MET A 297 12.01 18.85 -8.93
CA MET A 297 12.46 17.46 -9.08
C MET A 297 11.29 16.52 -9.36
N GLU A 298 10.16 16.69 -8.66
CA GLU A 298 8.94 15.93 -8.92
C GLU A 298 8.50 16.00 -10.37
N LYS A 299 8.47 17.19 -10.97
CA LYS A 299 8.10 17.37 -12.38
C LYS A 299 9.03 16.60 -13.32
N GLU A 300 10.34 16.76 -13.13
CA GLU A 300 11.33 16.04 -13.96
C GLU A 300 11.23 14.52 -13.83
N VAL A 301 10.94 14.02 -12.63
CA VAL A 301 10.75 12.58 -12.34
C VAL A 301 9.46 12.06 -12.98
N GLN A 302 8.35 12.80 -12.91
CA GLN A 302 7.11 12.41 -13.57
C GLN A 302 7.25 12.38 -15.09
N GLU A 303 7.91 13.38 -15.68
CA GLU A 303 8.19 13.42 -17.12
C GLU A 303 9.04 12.24 -17.57
N PHE A 304 10.09 11.91 -16.81
CA PHE A 304 10.91 10.73 -17.08
C PHE A 304 10.09 9.43 -17.01
N LYS A 305 9.30 9.24 -15.95
CA LYS A 305 8.45 8.05 -15.81
C LYS A 305 7.55 7.90 -17.03
N ARG A 306 6.82 8.95 -17.42
CA ARG A 306 5.94 8.93 -18.59
C ARG A 306 6.69 8.56 -19.87
N GLY A 307 7.93 9.02 -20.03
CA GLY A 307 8.78 8.71 -21.17
C GLY A 307 9.24 7.24 -21.26
N VAL A 308 9.24 6.50 -20.15
CA VAL A 308 9.70 5.10 -20.11
C VAL A 308 8.58 4.08 -19.97
N LEU A 309 7.37 4.47 -19.54
CA LEU A 309 6.24 3.55 -19.29
C LEU A 309 5.99 2.56 -20.44
N ASN A 310 5.96 3.03 -21.68
CA ASN A 310 5.66 2.21 -22.85
C ASN A 310 6.78 1.23 -23.24
N LYS A 311 7.97 1.35 -22.63
CA LYS A 311 9.13 0.48 -22.86
C LYS A 311 9.24 -0.64 -21.81
N LEU A 312 8.48 -0.53 -20.72
CA LEU A 312 8.54 -1.47 -19.61
C LEU A 312 7.94 -2.82 -20.00
N VAL A 313 8.66 -3.88 -19.65
CA VAL A 313 8.13 -5.25 -19.73
C VAL A 313 7.55 -5.60 -18.37
N THR A 314 6.34 -6.14 -18.37
CA THR A 314 5.69 -6.60 -17.13
C THR A 314 5.78 -8.11 -17.01
N LYS A 315 5.96 -8.60 -15.78
CA LYS A 315 6.03 -10.03 -15.46
C LYS A 315 5.11 -10.37 -14.30
N ASP A 316 4.50 -11.55 -14.34
CA ASP A 316 3.62 -12.03 -13.28
C ASP A 316 4.42 -12.21 -11.98
N THR A 317 3.86 -11.69 -10.89
CA THR A 317 4.51 -11.69 -9.58
C THR A 317 4.76 -13.08 -9.03
N LYS A 318 3.91 -14.07 -9.33
CA LYS A 318 4.12 -15.44 -8.85
C LYS A 318 5.39 -16.04 -9.44
N THR A 319 5.65 -15.76 -10.73
CA THR A 319 6.89 -16.17 -11.38
C THR A 319 8.10 -15.53 -10.72
N ILE A 320 8.03 -14.22 -10.42
CA ILE A 320 9.11 -13.51 -9.73
C ILE A 320 9.35 -14.07 -8.32
N LEU A 321 8.30 -14.33 -7.55
CA LEU A 321 8.43 -14.92 -6.24
C LEU A 321 9.08 -16.30 -6.33
N ASN A 322 8.68 -17.13 -7.30
CA ASN A 322 9.31 -18.44 -7.53
C ASN A 322 10.82 -18.33 -7.81
N GLU A 323 11.22 -17.44 -8.72
CA GLU A 323 12.63 -17.18 -9.03
C GLU A 323 13.42 -16.69 -7.81
N ILE A 324 12.82 -15.84 -6.97
CA ILE A 324 13.44 -15.39 -5.72
C ILE A 324 13.68 -16.55 -4.76
N PHE A 325 12.71 -17.45 -4.60
CA PHE A 325 12.85 -18.63 -3.74
C PHE A 325 13.91 -19.59 -4.29
N GLU A 326 13.93 -19.84 -5.59
CA GLU A 326 14.94 -20.68 -6.26
C GLU A 326 16.35 -20.09 -6.09
N GLU A 327 16.56 -18.81 -6.39
CA GLU A 327 17.88 -18.15 -6.23
C GLU A 327 18.35 -18.13 -4.77
N SER A 328 17.42 -18.01 -3.82
CA SER A 328 17.73 -18.01 -2.39
C SER A 328 17.97 -19.41 -1.82
N ASN A 329 17.51 -20.48 -2.49
CA ASN A 329 17.60 -21.85 -2.02
C ASN A 329 18.92 -22.52 -2.40
N LYS A 330 20.04 -22.00 -1.90
CA LYS A 330 21.41 -22.49 -2.23
C LYS A 330 21.70 -23.94 -1.86
N ASN A 331 20.81 -24.59 -1.11
CA ASN A 331 21.02 -25.92 -0.56
C ASN A 331 19.99 -26.94 -1.06
N ASP A 332 19.25 -26.61 -2.12
CA ASP A 332 18.23 -27.47 -2.75
C ASP A 332 17.26 -28.08 -1.74
N LEU A 333 16.80 -27.27 -0.78
CA LEU A 333 15.74 -27.69 0.13
C LEU A 333 14.45 -27.92 -0.68
N ASP A 334 13.75 -29.01 -0.39
CA ASP A 334 12.45 -29.30 -0.99
C ASP A 334 11.39 -28.34 -0.42
N ILE A 335 11.24 -27.19 -1.08
CA ILE A 335 10.34 -26.10 -0.69
C ILE A 335 9.21 -26.04 -1.72
N GLU A 336 8.07 -26.62 -1.35
CA GLU A 336 6.86 -26.56 -2.18
C GLU A 336 5.95 -25.42 -1.71
N ILE A 337 5.74 -24.42 -2.58
CA ILE A 337 4.90 -23.24 -2.29
C ILE A 337 3.73 -23.18 -3.27
N ASN A 338 2.51 -23.18 -2.74
CA ASN A 338 1.31 -22.92 -3.52
C ASN A 338 1.09 -21.40 -3.70
N TYR A 339 1.65 -20.84 -4.77
CA TYR A 339 1.53 -19.41 -5.08
C TYR A 339 0.10 -18.94 -5.40
N ASP A 340 -0.84 -19.84 -5.74
CA ASP A 340 -2.25 -19.46 -5.96
C ASP A 340 -2.98 -19.09 -4.66
N SER A 341 -2.45 -19.55 -3.52
CA SER A 341 -2.96 -19.21 -2.20
C SER A 341 -2.43 -17.88 -1.66
N ILE A 342 -1.38 -17.32 -2.27
CA ILE A 342 -0.70 -16.11 -1.80
C ILE A 342 -1.33 -14.89 -2.48
N ARG A 343 -2.06 -14.09 -1.69
CA ARG A 343 -2.69 -12.85 -2.18
C ARG A 343 -2.11 -11.62 -1.49
N THR A 344 -1.82 -11.74 -0.21
CA THR A 344 -1.29 -10.68 0.65
C THR A 344 0.11 -11.02 1.14
N TRP A 345 0.84 -10.03 1.65
CA TRP A 345 2.11 -10.27 2.32
C TRP A 345 1.98 -11.13 3.57
N ASN A 346 0.83 -11.06 4.27
CA ASN A 346 0.55 -11.94 5.39
C ASN A 346 0.42 -13.40 4.95
N ASP A 347 -0.20 -13.67 3.79
CA ASP A 347 -0.29 -15.04 3.27
C ASP A 347 1.11 -15.61 2.99
N LEU A 348 1.99 -14.80 2.38
CA LEU A 348 3.39 -15.18 2.14
C LEU A 348 4.14 -15.45 3.47
N ASP A 349 4.03 -14.53 4.44
CA ASP A 349 4.65 -14.69 5.74
C ASP A 349 4.11 -15.94 6.48
N ASP A 350 2.81 -16.24 6.36
CA ASP A 350 2.19 -17.43 6.97
C ASP A 350 2.67 -18.73 6.31
N VAL A 351 2.79 -18.76 4.98
CA VAL A 351 3.40 -19.89 4.25
C VAL A 351 4.83 -20.12 4.74
N MET A 352 5.67 -19.09 4.77
CA MET A 352 7.04 -19.18 5.26
C MET A 352 7.08 -19.64 6.73
N ASN A 353 6.21 -19.11 7.59
CA ASN A 353 6.14 -19.50 8.99
C ASN A 353 5.70 -20.96 9.18
N ASN A 354 4.80 -21.46 8.34
CA ASN A 354 4.38 -22.86 8.38
C ASN A 354 5.51 -23.80 7.94
N LEU A 355 6.26 -23.44 6.89
CA LEU A 355 7.48 -24.16 6.50
C LEU A 355 8.54 -24.17 7.61
N LYS A 356 8.68 -23.07 8.35
CA LYS A 356 9.56 -23.06 9.55
C LYS A 356 9.08 -23.99 10.66
N LYS A 357 7.77 -24.24 10.79
CA LYS A 357 7.22 -25.11 11.85
C LYS A 357 7.39 -26.59 11.52
N THR A 358 7.42 -26.95 10.23
CA THR A 358 7.67 -28.34 9.81
C THR A 358 9.12 -28.78 10.04
N HIS A 359 10.03 -27.82 10.26
CA HIS A 359 11.45 -28.07 10.50
C HIS A 359 11.85 -27.65 11.93
N SER A 360 12.61 -28.48 12.65
CA SER A 360 13.16 -28.08 13.95
C SER A 360 14.12 -26.90 13.80
N ARG A 361 13.95 -25.83 14.59
CA ARG A 361 14.87 -24.67 14.58
C ARG A 361 16.33 -25.03 14.88
N HIS A 362 16.54 -26.14 15.58
CA HIS A 362 17.87 -26.62 15.95
C HIS A 362 18.44 -27.62 14.94
N SER A 363 17.64 -28.12 13.99
CA SER A 363 18.15 -28.98 12.93
C SER A 363 18.92 -28.15 11.90
N ASN A 364 19.83 -28.82 11.20
CA ASN A 364 20.58 -28.19 10.12
C ASN A 364 19.65 -27.62 9.04
N ASN A 365 18.65 -28.40 8.61
CA ASN A 365 17.64 -27.97 7.65
C ASN A 365 16.85 -26.76 8.14
N GLY A 366 16.50 -26.68 9.44
CA GLY A 366 15.81 -25.51 10.00
C GLY A 366 16.65 -24.24 9.98
N LYS A 367 17.97 -24.34 10.21
CA LYS A 367 18.90 -23.21 10.09
C LYS A 367 19.03 -22.76 8.63
N MET A 368 19.25 -23.70 7.71
CA MET A 368 19.38 -23.45 6.27
C MET A 368 18.10 -22.83 5.70
N LEU A 369 16.92 -23.29 6.12
CA LEU A 369 15.64 -22.72 5.75
C LEU A 369 15.49 -21.27 6.25
N ASN A 370 15.97 -20.99 7.47
CA ASN A 370 15.93 -19.63 8.01
C ASN A 370 16.85 -18.67 7.24
N GLU A 371 18.04 -19.13 6.84
CA GLU A 371 18.96 -18.37 5.98
C GLU A 371 18.35 -18.11 4.59
N CYS A 372 17.75 -19.13 3.97
CA CYS A 372 16.99 -19.00 2.73
C CYS A 372 15.91 -17.91 2.85
N PHE A 373 15.10 -17.95 3.91
CA PHE A 373 14.03 -16.96 4.10
C PHE A 373 14.53 -15.54 4.42
N ILE A 374 15.71 -15.40 5.02
CA ILE A 374 16.37 -14.10 5.15
C ILE A 374 16.77 -13.58 3.77
N SER A 375 17.35 -14.45 2.91
CA SER A 375 17.71 -14.13 1.53
C SER A 375 16.48 -13.72 0.70
N VAL A 376 15.39 -14.50 0.76
CA VAL A 376 14.12 -14.20 0.08
C VAL A 376 13.62 -12.80 0.46
N LYS A 377 13.60 -12.47 1.76
CA LYS A 377 13.14 -11.15 2.22
C LYS A 377 14.03 -10.02 1.72
N LYS A 378 15.34 -10.24 1.57
CA LYS A 378 16.27 -9.25 0.98
C LYS A 378 16.04 -9.10 -0.51
N MET A 379 15.82 -10.19 -1.23
CA MET A 379 15.57 -10.20 -2.68
C MET A 379 14.23 -9.56 -3.06
N ILE A 380 13.19 -9.75 -2.26
CA ILE A 380 11.88 -9.09 -2.44
C ILE A 380 12.08 -7.57 -2.59
N PHE A 381 12.98 -6.95 -1.83
CA PHE A 381 13.18 -5.49 -1.90
C PHE A 381 13.73 -4.99 -3.25
N ARG A 382 14.31 -5.87 -4.07
CA ARG A 382 14.83 -5.53 -5.41
C ARG A 382 13.72 -5.41 -6.46
N TYR A 383 12.57 -6.04 -6.20
CA TYR A 383 11.43 -6.11 -7.12
C TYR A 383 10.23 -5.33 -6.60
N PHE A 384 10.02 -5.37 -5.30
CA PHE A 384 8.87 -4.79 -4.63
C PHE A 384 9.33 -3.60 -3.81
N SER A 385 8.55 -2.53 -3.81
CA SER A 385 8.66 -1.45 -2.84
C SER A 385 8.21 -1.99 -1.47
N VAL A 386 9.02 -2.87 -0.84
CA VAL A 386 8.86 -3.41 0.53
C VAL A 386 10.19 -3.44 1.27
N TYR A 387 10.27 -2.90 2.49
CA TYR A 387 11.47 -3.00 3.34
C TYR A 387 11.12 -3.13 4.80
N LYS A 388 11.86 -4.01 5.48
CA LYS A 388 11.71 -4.30 6.91
C LYS A 388 10.24 -4.55 7.30
N GLY A 389 9.49 -5.23 6.43
CA GLY A 389 8.08 -5.56 6.66
C GLY A 389 7.13 -4.36 6.60
N ARG A 390 7.47 -3.34 5.81
CA ARG A 390 6.62 -2.18 5.56
C ARG A 390 6.43 -2.01 4.06
N LEU A 391 5.19 -1.79 3.66
CA LEU A 391 4.89 -1.34 2.31
C LEU A 391 5.25 0.12 2.19
N TYR A 392 5.98 0.40 1.13
CA TYR A 392 6.46 1.71 0.79
C TYR A 392 5.45 2.50 -0.05
N LYS A 393 4.73 1.78 -0.92
CA LYS A 393 3.57 2.27 -1.65
C LYS A 393 2.34 1.65 -1.01
N ILE A 394 1.64 2.44 -0.21
CA ILE A 394 0.52 1.94 0.59
C ILE A 394 -0.73 1.84 -0.31
N PHE A 395 -0.89 2.75 -1.28
CA PHE A 395 -1.92 2.74 -2.32
C PHE A 395 -1.38 3.40 -3.60
N ASP A 396 -1.95 3.00 -4.74
CA ASP A 396 -1.85 3.72 -6.02
C ASP A 396 -2.89 4.84 -6.08
#